data_AF-A0A959HW54-F1
#
_entry.id   AF-A0A959HW54-F1
#
_cell.length_a   1.000
_cell.length_b   1.000
_cell.length_c   1.000
_cell.angle_alpha   90.00
_cell.angle_beta   90.00
_cell.angle_gamma   90.00
#
_symmetry.space_group_name_H-M   'P 1'
#
loop_
_entity.id
_entity.type
_entity.pdbx_description
1 polymer ?
#
loop_
_entity_poly.entity_id
_entity_poly.type
_entity_poly.pdbx_seq_one_letter_code
_entity_poly.pdbx_strand_id
1 'polypeptide(L)'
;RQDFREKKPEGRALAEWKYQQYMKDYLRCVVSVDENIGRVLDYLDQHGLTENTIIVYTSDQGFYLGEHGWYDKRFMYEPSFRMPLLIRYPKRVKAGQVSKDLALNLDFAPTFLDYAGVPVPADMQGKSLRPLLEQKHKSGWRKSIYYQYYEYPHGWHKVKRHYGIRTGRYKLIHFYNDIDAWELYDLKKDPDELVNLADNPKYQRTVGKLKAELGKLRVEFKVPEDN
;
A
#
# COMPACT_ATOMS: atom_id res chain seq x y z
N ARG A 1 25.70 20.92 -0.17
CA ARG A 1 26.08 21.50 1.15
C ARG A 1 26.70 22.90 1.01
N GLN A 2 27.56 23.17 0.02
CA GLN A 2 28.07 24.52 -0.28
C GLN A 2 26.95 25.49 -0.66
N ASP A 3 26.10 25.11 -1.61
CA ASP A 3 24.90 25.87 -2.04
C ASP A 3 24.00 26.34 -0.88
N PHE A 4 23.79 25.51 0.14
CA PHE A 4 23.03 25.88 1.34
C PHE A 4 23.72 26.99 2.15
N ARG A 5 25.04 26.87 2.33
CA ARG A 5 25.84 27.82 3.12
C ARG A 5 25.94 29.19 2.43
N GLU A 6 25.97 29.19 1.10
CA GLU A 6 26.03 30.39 0.28
C GLU A 6 24.66 31.08 0.20
N LYS A 7 23.61 30.34 -0.16
CA LYS A 7 22.26 30.91 -0.38
C LYS A 7 21.50 31.21 0.90
N LYS A 8 21.82 30.51 2.00
CA LYS A 8 21.14 30.62 3.31
C LYS A 8 19.61 30.69 3.15
N PRO A 9 18.98 29.71 2.48
CA PRO A 9 17.56 29.80 2.16
C PRO A 9 16.72 29.78 3.44
N GLU A 10 15.63 30.55 3.44
CA GLU A 10 14.69 30.68 4.56
C GLU A 10 13.24 30.45 4.08
N GLY A 11 12.31 30.25 5.01
CA GLY A 11 10.89 30.07 4.73
C GLY A 11 10.61 29.03 3.65
N ARG A 12 9.87 29.43 2.61
CA ARG A 12 9.52 28.57 1.47
C ARG A 12 10.73 28.09 0.69
N ALA A 13 11.73 28.94 0.46
CA ALA A 13 12.94 28.57 -0.27
C ALA A 13 13.72 27.48 0.46
N LEU A 14 13.72 27.51 1.80
CA LEU A 14 14.32 26.46 2.62
C LEU A 14 13.60 25.12 2.47
N ALA A 15 12.26 25.14 2.49
CA ALA A 15 11.44 23.94 2.33
C ALA A 15 11.67 23.29 0.95
N GLU A 16 11.63 24.09 -0.12
CA GLU A 16 11.90 23.64 -1.49
C GLU A 16 13.32 23.08 -1.61
N TRP A 17 14.32 23.75 -1.02
CA TRP A 17 15.69 23.26 -1.02
C TRP A 17 15.82 21.89 -0.34
N LYS A 18 15.22 21.72 0.86
CA LYS A 18 15.22 20.46 1.61
C LYS A 18 14.55 19.34 0.83
N TYR A 19 13.38 19.60 0.26
CA TYR A 19 12.66 18.67 -0.60
C TYR A 19 13.52 18.20 -1.77
N GLN A 20 14.18 19.14 -2.46
CA GLN A 20 15.05 18.82 -3.60
C GLN A 20 16.25 17.97 -3.20
N GLN A 21 16.84 18.16 -2.01
CA GLN A 21 17.92 17.27 -1.54
C GLN A 21 17.38 15.86 -1.26
N TYR A 22 16.28 15.79 -0.50
CA TYR A 22 15.62 14.53 -0.16
C TYR A 22 15.27 13.71 -1.41
N MET A 23 14.59 14.31 -2.39
CA MET A 23 14.17 13.61 -3.60
C MET A 23 15.34 13.17 -4.47
N LYS A 24 16.39 13.98 -4.59
CA LYS A 24 17.58 13.60 -5.35
C LYS A 24 18.26 12.37 -4.74
N ASP A 25 18.41 12.36 -3.42
CA ASP A 25 19.05 11.24 -2.73
C ASP A 25 18.17 9.98 -2.77
N TYR A 26 16.85 10.13 -2.56
CA TYR A 26 15.88 9.02 -2.68
C TYR A 26 15.91 8.38 -4.07
N LEU A 27 15.78 9.20 -5.13
CA LEU A 27 15.69 8.68 -6.51
C LEU A 27 17.00 8.05 -6.98
N ARG A 28 18.16 8.52 -6.50
CA ARG A 28 19.46 7.87 -6.77
C ARG A 28 19.54 6.47 -6.18
N CYS A 29 19.00 6.27 -4.98
CA CYS A 29 18.89 4.93 -4.39
C CYS A 29 17.97 4.03 -5.22
N VAL A 30 16.85 4.56 -5.72
CA VAL A 30 15.92 3.81 -6.59
C VAL A 30 16.62 3.33 -7.86
N VAL A 31 17.39 4.21 -8.53
CA VAL A 31 18.16 3.83 -9.73
C VAL A 31 19.12 2.67 -9.45
N SER A 32 19.86 2.72 -8.33
CA SER A 32 20.77 1.64 -7.97
C SER A 32 20.06 0.30 -7.72
N VAL A 33 18.84 0.33 -7.17
CA VAL A 33 18.02 -0.88 -6.99
C VAL A 33 17.56 -1.42 -8.34
N ASP A 34 17.09 -0.55 -9.23
CA ASP A 34 16.61 -0.91 -10.58
C ASP A 34 17.72 -1.56 -11.42
N GLU A 35 18.94 -0.99 -11.41
CA GLU A 35 20.10 -1.57 -12.09
C GLU A 35 20.41 -3.01 -11.59
N ASN A 36 20.26 -3.28 -10.30
CA ASN A 36 20.49 -4.62 -9.75
C ASN A 36 19.34 -5.58 -10.06
N ILE A 37 18.10 -5.10 -10.18
CA ILE A 37 17.00 -5.92 -10.71
C ILE A 37 17.30 -6.32 -12.16
N GLY A 38 17.78 -5.39 -12.99
CA GLY A 38 18.24 -5.67 -14.35
C GLY A 38 19.24 -6.83 -14.40
N ARG A 39 20.27 -6.80 -13.54
CA ARG A 39 21.27 -7.88 -13.44
C ARG A 39 20.66 -9.25 -13.10
N VAL A 40 19.66 -9.29 -12.21
CA VAL A 40 18.95 -10.54 -11.87
C VAL A 40 18.14 -11.04 -13.06
N LEU A 41 17.43 -10.13 -13.76
CA LEU A 41 16.64 -10.48 -14.93
C LEU A 41 17.51 -10.98 -16.09
N ASP A 42 18.62 -10.29 -16.37
CA ASP A 42 19.61 -10.69 -17.38
C ASP A 42 20.15 -12.09 -17.10
N TYR A 43 20.46 -12.38 -15.83
CA TYR A 43 20.90 -13.72 -15.44
C TYR A 43 19.84 -14.78 -15.74
N LEU A 44 18.57 -14.52 -15.41
CA LEU A 44 17.48 -15.46 -15.69
C LEU A 44 17.30 -15.69 -17.20
N ASP A 45 17.44 -14.65 -18.02
CA ASP A 45 17.36 -14.75 -19.48
C ASP A 45 18.54 -15.54 -20.06
N GLN A 46 19.77 -15.21 -19.67
CA GLN A 46 21.01 -15.86 -20.14
C GLN A 46 21.06 -17.36 -19.82
N HIS A 47 20.39 -17.80 -18.75
CA HIS A 47 20.37 -19.19 -18.31
C HIS A 47 19.06 -19.92 -18.68
N GLY A 48 18.18 -19.31 -19.48
CA GLY A 48 16.93 -19.93 -19.91
C GLY A 48 15.93 -20.19 -18.79
N LEU A 49 16.01 -19.46 -17.68
CA LEU A 49 15.18 -19.65 -16.48
C LEU A 49 13.90 -18.80 -16.51
N THR A 50 13.85 -17.77 -17.36
CA THR A 50 12.76 -16.79 -17.41
C THR A 50 11.36 -17.39 -17.53
N GLU A 51 11.16 -18.37 -18.42
CA GLU A 51 9.84 -18.98 -18.64
C GLU A 51 9.38 -19.85 -17.44
N ASN A 52 10.32 -20.26 -16.58
CA ASN A 52 10.06 -21.12 -15.43
C ASN A 52 10.13 -20.38 -14.08
N THR A 53 10.25 -19.05 -14.09
CA THR A 53 10.38 -18.25 -12.87
C THR A 53 9.20 -17.29 -12.72
N ILE A 54 8.59 -17.28 -11.54
CA ILE A 54 7.64 -16.23 -11.15
C ILE A 54 8.46 -15.11 -10.52
N ILE A 55 8.49 -13.95 -11.16
CA ILE A 55 9.17 -12.76 -10.67
C ILE A 55 8.11 -11.86 -10.03
N VAL A 56 8.32 -11.49 -8.77
CA VAL A 56 7.49 -10.52 -8.05
C VAL A 56 8.36 -9.37 -7.61
N TYR A 57 8.01 -8.15 -8.02
CA TYR A 57 8.59 -6.91 -7.50
C TYR A 57 7.54 -6.16 -6.69
N THR A 58 7.91 -5.77 -5.48
CA THR A 58 7.05 -5.04 -4.56
C THR A 58 7.90 -4.28 -3.54
N SER A 59 7.25 -3.55 -2.65
CA SER A 59 7.86 -2.94 -1.46
C SER A 59 7.07 -3.41 -0.24
N ASP A 60 7.63 -3.29 0.97
CA ASP A 60 6.93 -3.62 2.21
C ASP A 60 5.69 -2.73 2.44
N GLN A 61 5.75 -1.48 1.97
CA GLN A 61 4.71 -0.47 2.05
C GLN A 61 4.95 0.63 0.97
N GLY A 62 4.19 1.72 1.01
CA GLY A 62 4.40 2.89 0.15
C GLY A 62 5.54 3.79 0.62
N PHE A 63 5.49 5.10 0.36
CA PHE A 63 6.32 6.10 1.04
C PHE A 63 5.81 7.50 0.72
N TYR A 64 5.88 8.42 1.69
CA TYR A 64 5.72 9.84 1.37
C TYR A 64 6.99 10.39 0.70
N LEU A 65 6.81 10.98 -0.46
CA LEU A 65 7.84 11.67 -1.23
C LEU A 65 7.68 13.18 -1.16
N GLY A 66 7.05 13.69 -0.09
CA GLY A 66 6.78 15.11 0.16
C GLY A 66 5.30 15.47 0.14
N GLU A 67 4.40 14.55 -0.24
CA GLU A 67 2.96 14.72 -0.07
C GLU A 67 2.64 15.00 1.40
N HIS A 68 1.68 15.90 1.64
CA HIS A 68 1.34 16.40 2.98
C HIS A 68 2.52 17.03 3.77
N GLY A 69 3.65 17.29 3.11
CA GLY A 69 4.87 17.77 3.74
C GLY A 69 5.65 16.69 4.49
N TRP A 70 5.40 15.40 4.22
CA TRP A 70 5.97 14.28 4.96
C TRP A 70 7.00 13.46 4.18
N TYR A 71 7.75 12.68 4.94
CA TYR A 71 8.50 11.50 4.54
C TYR A 71 8.10 10.35 5.49
N ASP A 72 8.62 9.14 5.28
CA ASP A 72 8.26 7.94 6.04
C ASP A 72 6.88 7.36 5.64
N LYS A 73 6.25 6.60 6.54
CA LYS A 73 5.06 5.79 6.26
C LYS A 73 4.09 5.80 7.44
N ARG A 74 3.46 4.66 7.76
CA ARG A 74 2.62 4.39 8.96
C ARG A 74 1.16 4.74 8.78
N PHE A 75 0.85 5.90 8.22
CA PHE A 75 -0.53 6.30 7.98
C PHE A 75 -1.19 5.42 6.92
N MET A 76 -2.51 5.27 7.02
CA MET A 76 -3.34 4.61 6.02
C MET A 76 -3.61 5.47 4.76
N TYR A 77 -3.08 6.69 4.65
CA TYR A 77 -3.19 7.49 3.41
C TYR A 77 -2.42 6.83 2.25
N GLU A 78 -2.93 6.99 1.02
CA GLU A 78 -2.51 6.27 -0.20
C GLU A 78 -0.99 6.26 -0.43
N PRO A 79 -0.24 7.36 -0.24
CA PRO A 79 1.20 7.34 -0.49
C PRO A 79 1.95 6.36 0.41
N SER A 80 1.56 6.24 1.68
CA SER A 80 2.15 5.30 2.65
C SER A 80 1.53 3.90 2.56
N PHE A 81 0.25 3.84 2.26
CA PHE A 81 -0.56 2.62 2.28
C PHE A 81 -0.37 1.73 1.05
N ARG A 82 -0.20 2.31 -0.14
CA ARG A 82 -0.24 1.57 -1.41
C ARG A 82 1.15 1.05 -1.80
N MET A 83 1.32 -0.26 -1.81
CA MET A 83 2.53 -0.92 -2.31
C MET A 83 2.55 -0.97 -3.85
N PRO A 84 3.72 -0.82 -4.50
CA PRO A 84 3.89 -1.29 -5.87
C PRO A 84 3.77 -2.81 -5.90
N LEU A 85 3.16 -3.38 -6.94
CA LEU A 85 3.11 -4.83 -7.15
C LEU A 85 3.16 -5.13 -8.64
N LEU A 86 4.29 -5.67 -9.09
CA LEU A 86 4.48 -6.18 -10.45
C LEU A 86 4.78 -7.67 -10.37
N ILE A 87 4.07 -8.46 -11.18
CA ILE A 87 4.25 -9.91 -11.25
C ILE A 87 4.44 -10.31 -12.71
N ARG A 88 5.55 -11.00 -13.00
CA ARG A 88 5.88 -11.55 -14.32
C ARG A 88 5.99 -13.06 -14.22
N TYR A 89 5.23 -13.76 -15.05
CA TYR A 89 5.37 -15.19 -15.25
C TYR A 89 4.93 -15.58 -16.67
N PRO A 90 5.82 -15.51 -17.67
CA PRO A 90 5.44 -15.55 -19.08
C PRO A 90 4.64 -16.80 -19.49
N LYS A 91 4.96 -17.95 -18.89
CA LYS A 91 4.28 -19.24 -19.15
C LYS A 91 2.78 -19.23 -18.84
N ARG A 92 2.29 -18.36 -17.96
CA ARG A 92 0.88 -18.34 -17.53
C ARG A 92 0.22 -16.97 -17.49
N VAL A 93 0.99 -15.90 -17.40
CA VAL A 93 0.51 -14.53 -17.23
C VAL A 93 0.81 -13.74 -18.49
N LYS A 94 -0.24 -13.30 -19.19
CA LYS A 94 -0.12 -12.45 -20.37
C LYS A 94 0.56 -11.13 -20.00
N ALA A 95 1.53 -10.69 -20.81
CA ALA A 95 2.23 -9.43 -20.59
C ALA A 95 1.32 -8.20 -20.78
N GLY A 96 1.70 -7.07 -20.16
CA GLY A 96 1.03 -5.78 -20.32
C GLY A 96 -0.33 -5.63 -19.63
N GLN A 97 -0.69 -6.57 -18.75
CA GLN A 97 -1.92 -6.49 -17.98
C GLN A 97 -1.84 -5.45 -16.86
N VAL A 98 -2.96 -4.77 -16.59
CA VAL A 98 -3.14 -3.91 -15.42
C VAL A 98 -4.44 -4.30 -14.71
N SER A 99 -4.38 -4.57 -13.41
CA SER A 99 -5.55 -4.85 -12.58
C SER A 99 -5.83 -3.70 -11.61
N LYS A 100 -7.12 -3.44 -11.38
CA LYS A 100 -7.62 -2.52 -10.34
C LYS A 100 -8.20 -3.27 -9.13
N ASP A 101 -8.10 -4.59 -9.13
CA ASP A 101 -8.56 -5.41 -8.01
C ASP A 101 -7.68 -5.19 -6.78
N LEU A 102 -8.28 -5.34 -5.60
CA LEU A 102 -7.59 -5.09 -4.34
C LEU A 102 -6.76 -6.30 -3.93
N ALA A 103 -5.44 -6.14 -3.88
CA ALA A 103 -4.49 -7.11 -3.36
C ALA A 103 -3.97 -6.66 -1.98
N LEU A 104 -3.56 -7.64 -1.17
CA LEU A 104 -2.94 -7.48 0.13
C LEU A 104 -1.55 -8.13 0.12
N ASN A 105 -0.64 -7.66 0.96
CA ASN A 105 0.62 -8.36 1.24
C ASN A 105 0.39 -9.80 1.75
N LEU A 106 -0.71 -10.04 2.47
CA LEU A 106 -1.13 -11.38 2.92
C LEU A 106 -1.40 -12.36 1.76
N ASP A 107 -1.63 -11.86 0.54
CA ASP A 107 -1.94 -12.69 -0.62
C ASP A 107 -0.69 -13.36 -1.23
N PHE A 108 0.51 -12.92 -0.88
CA PHE A 108 1.74 -13.41 -1.51
C PHE A 108 2.01 -14.88 -1.17
N ALA A 109 1.97 -15.23 0.13
CA ALA A 109 2.17 -16.60 0.59
C ALA A 109 1.21 -17.62 -0.06
N PRO A 110 -0.13 -17.43 -0.03
CA PRO A 110 -1.05 -18.36 -0.68
C PRO A 110 -0.88 -18.40 -2.20
N THR A 111 -0.43 -17.30 -2.83
CA THR A 111 -0.11 -17.29 -4.27
C THR A 111 1.07 -18.20 -4.59
N PHE A 112 2.14 -18.14 -3.80
CA PHE A 112 3.32 -18.97 -4.01
C PHE A 112 3.01 -20.46 -3.81
N LEU A 113 2.26 -20.80 -2.76
CA LEU A 113 1.82 -22.17 -2.51
C LEU A 113 0.95 -22.72 -3.65
N ASP A 114 -0.02 -21.93 -4.13
CA ASP A 114 -0.89 -22.29 -5.25
C ASP A 114 -0.09 -22.58 -6.54
N TYR A 115 0.84 -21.70 -6.91
CA TYR A 115 1.69 -21.96 -8.08
C TYR A 115 2.65 -23.14 -7.89
N ALA A 116 3.08 -23.42 -6.66
CA ALA A 116 3.89 -24.59 -6.32
C ALA A 116 3.07 -25.90 -6.25
N GLY A 117 1.74 -25.85 -6.35
CA GLY A 117 0.87 -27.02 -6.21
C GLY A 117 0.77 -27.52 -4.76
N VAL A 118 1.10 -26.69 -3.78
CA VAL A 118 1.00 -26.99 -2.35
C VAL A 118 -0.37 -26.52 -1.84
N PRO A 119 -1.11 -27.33 -1.06
CA PRO A 119 -2.36 -26.88 -0.45
C PRO A 119 -2.15 -25.63 0.40
N VAL A 120 -2.99 -24.61 0.19
CA VAL A 120 -2.99 -23.40 1.02
C VAL A 120 -3.63 -23.72 2.38
N PRO A 121 -2.92 -23.52 3.51
CA PRO A 121 -3.49 -23.72 4.84
C PRO A 121 -4.73 -22.86 5.08
N ALA A 122 -5.74 -23.45 5.75
CA ALA A 122 -7.05 -22.81 5.95
C ALA A 122 -7.02 -21.62 6.94
N ASP A 123 -5.93 -21.47 7.69
CA ASP A 123 -5.69 -20.36 8.61
C ASP A 123 -5.01 -19.14 7.95
N MET A 124 -4.48 -19.28 6.73
CA MET A 124 -4.00 -18.14 5.96
C MET A 124 -5.16 -17.19 5.61
N GLN A 125 -4.95 -15.91 5.91
CA GLN A 125 -5.97 -14.88 5.75
C GLN A 125 -5.96 -14.23 4.34
N GLY A 126 -4.86 -14.39 3.60
CA GLY A 126 -4.76 -13.97 2.20
C GLY A 126 -5.47 -14.93 1.24
N LYS A 127 -5.58 -14.51 -0.01
CA LYS A 127 -6.11 -15.33 -1.11
C LYS A 127 -5.09 -15.35 -2.24
N SER A 128 -4.92 -16.51 -2.88
CA SER A 128 -4.04 -16.61 -4.05
C SER A 128 -4.47 -15.60 -5.13
N LEU A 129 -3.48 -14.86 -5.67
CA LEU A 129 -3.64 -13.91 -6.77
C LEU A 129 -3.71 -14.61 -8.13
N ARG A 130 -3.43 -15.92 -8.21
CA ARG A 130 -3.38 -16.68 -9.47
C ARG A 130 -4.62 -16.50 -10.35
N PRO A 131 -5.87 -16.51 -9.85
CA PRO A 131 -7.05 -16.26 -10.68
C PRO A 131 -7.10 -14.84 -11.26
N LEU A 132 -6.52 -13.85 -10.58
CA LEU A 132 -6.38 -12.49 -11.11
C LEU A 132 -5.32 -12.45 -12.21
N LEU A 133 -4.15 -13.04 -11.94
CA LEU A 133 -3.01 -13.05 -12.85
C LEU A 133 -3.28 -13.78 -14.17
N GLU A 134 -4.01 -14.90 -14.11
CA GLU A 134 -4.41 -15.67 -15.29
C GLU A 134 -5.73 -15.19 -15.93
N GLN A 135 -6.32 -14.08 -15.46
CA GLN A 135 -7.61 -13.53 -15.93
C GLN A 135 -8.78 -14.52 -15.90
N LYS A 136 -8.81 -15.40 -14.89
CA LYS A 136 -9.81 -16.47 -14.74
C LYS A 136 -10.81 -16.22 -13.61
N HIS A 137 -10.80 -15.04 -12.99
CA HIS A 137 -11.75 -14.71 -11.93
C HIS A 137 -13.14 -14.39 -12.53
N LYS A 138 -14.16 -15.17 -12.19
CA LYS A 138 -15.53 -15.01 -12.73
C LYS A 138 -16.45 -14.18 -11.84
N SER A 139 -16.26 -14.22 -10.52
CA SER A 139 -16.95 -13.40 -9.50
C SER A 139 -16.36 -13.70 -8.11
N GLY A 140 -16.47 -12.79 -7.15
CA GLY A 140 -16.16 -13.08 -5.73
C GLY A 140 -14.81 -12.60 -5.20
N TRP A 141 -14.05 -11.81 -5.97
CA TRP A 141 -12.88 -11.13 -5.41
C TRP A 141 -13.30 -10.03 -4.42
N ARG A 142 -12.45 -9.78 -3.42
CA ARG A 142 -12.73 -8.80 -2.36
C ARG A 142 -12.94 -7.39 -2.93
N LYS A 143 -13.82 -6.63 -2.29
CA LYS A 143 -14.16 -5.24 -2.65
C LYS A 143 -13.73 -4.21 -1.59
N SER A 144 -13.18 -4.72 -0.50
CA SER A 144 -12.70 -4.01 0.66
C SER A 144 -11.43 -4.67 1.17
N ILE A 145 -10.56 -3.89 1.80
CA ILE A 145 -9.36 -4.35 2.51
C ILE A 145 -9.26 -3.67 3.86
N TYR A 146 -8.76 -4.42 4.84
CA TYR A 146 -8.52 -3.97 6.21
C TYR A 146 -7.08 -3.50 6.39
N TYR A 147 -6.88 -2.52 7.28
CA TYR A 147 -5.56 -2.05 7.70
C TYR A 147 -5.55 -1.76 9.19
N GLN A 148 -4.41 -2.00 9.85
CA GLN A 148 -4.21 -1.63 11.24
C GLN A 148 -2.74 -1.28 11.51
N TYR A 149 -2.53 -0.23 12.29
CA TYR A 149 -1.24 0.27 12.73
C TYR A 149 -1.23 0.50 14.25
N TYR A 150 -0.18 0.02 14.92
CA TYR A 150 -0.11 -0.05 16.39
C TYR A 150 1.04 0.75 17.04
N GLU A 151 2.06 1.18 16.29
CA GLU A 151 3.30 1.72 16.88
C GLU A 151 3.14 3.18 17.36
N TYR A 152 2.50 3.34 18.52
CA TYR A 152 2.34 4.57 19.31
C TYR A 152 2.15 4.21 20.79
N PRO A 153 2.69 4.99 21.77
CA PRO A 153 3.50 6.20 21.63
C PRO A 153 4.99 5.94 21.30
N HIS A 154 5.35 4.67 21.19
CA HIS A 154 6.66 4.19 20.75
C HIS A 154 6.90 4.63 19.29
N GLY A 155 8.15 4.95 18.95
CA GLY A 155 8.52 5.44 17.61
C GLY A 155 8.77 6.96 17.53
N TRP A 156 9.51 7.35 16.49
CA TRP A 156 10.05 8.71 16.35
C TRP A 156 9.09 9.67 15.63
N HIS A 157 8.20 9.15 14.77
CA HIS A 157 7.30 9.95 13.94
C HIS A 157 5.93 10.23 14.56
N LYS A 158 5.65 9.66 15.74
CA LYS A 158 4.46 9.96 16.58
C LYS A 158 3.10 9.82 15.86
N VAL A 159 3.00 8.93 14.88
CA VAL A 159 1.75 8.58 14.20
C VAL A 159 0.85 7.80 15.16
N LYS A 160 -0.41 8.22 15.29
CA LYS A 160 -1.38 7.65 16.24
C LYS A 160 -1.83 6.25 15.81
N ARG A 161 -2.22 5.39 16.76
CA ARG A 161 -2.77 4.07 16.40
C ARG A 161 -4.06 4.26 15.63
N HIS A 162 -4.22 3.47 14.57
CA HIS A 162 -5.41 3.53 13.75
C HIS A 162 -5.67 2.22 13.04
N TYR A 163 -6.93 2.01 12.71
CA TYR A 163 -7.36 0.97 11.80
C TYR A 163 -8.37 1.54 10.80
N GLY A 164 -8.63 0.81 9.74
CA GLY A 164 -9.59 1.27 8.76
C GLY A 164 -9.88 0.28 7.66
N ILE A 165 -10.70 0.75 6.72
CA ILE A 165 -11.11 0.02 5.53
C ILE A 165 -10.88 0.88 4.29
N ARG A 166 -10.30 0.28 3.25
CA ARG A 166 -10.23 0.86 1.91
C ARG A 166 -11.06 0.02 0.96
N THR A 167 -11.90 0.67 0.17
CA THR A 167 -12.68 0.06 -0.92
C THR A 167 -12.17 0.57 -2.27
N GLY A 168 -12.79 0.17 -3.37
CA GLY A 168 -12.48 0.71 -4.70
C GLY A 168 -12.70 2.23 -4.86
N ARG A 169 -13.38 2.91 -3.91
CA ARG A 169 -13.65 4.35 -3.98
C ARG A 169 -13.43 5.10 -2.67
N TYR A 170 -13.84 4.52 -1.55
CA TYR A 170 -13.80 5.21 -0.26
C TYR A 170 -12.77 4.60 0.67
N LYS A 171 -12.21 5.44 1.54
CA LYS A 171 -11.39 5.03 2.68
C LYS A 171 -11.98 5.59 3.96
N LEU A 172 -12.13 4.75 4.97
CA LEU A 172 -12.59 5.12 6.31
C LEU A 172 -11.51 4.72 7.32
N ILE A 173 -11.05 5.67 8.11
CA ILE A 173 -9.98 5.52 9.09
C ILE A 173 -10.51 5.90 10.47
N HIS A 174 -10.12 5.16 11.49
CA HIS A 174 -10.38 5.46 12.89
C HIS A 174 -9.07 5.51 13.66
N PHE A 175 -8.72 6.70 14.15
CA PHE A 175 -7.66 6.88 15.14
C PHE A 175 -8.26 6.70 16.52
N TYR A 176 -7.66 5.84 17.35
CA TYR A 176 -8.29 5.38 18.60
C TYR A 176 -7.37 5.46 19.83
N ASN A 177 -6.11 5.90 19.66
CA ASN A 177 -5.16 6.05 20.76
C ASN A 177 -4.08 7.10 20.37
N ASP A 178 -3.97 8.24 21.06
CA ASP A 178 -4.66 8.76 22.25
C ASP A 178 -5.83 9.72 21.91
N ILE A 179 -6.34 9.64 20.69
CA ILE A 179 -7.46 10.42 20.17
C ILE A 179 -8.58 9.46 19.71
N ASP A 180 -9.80 9.97 19.63
CA ASP A 180 -10.95 9.29 19.02
C ASP A 180 -11.42 10.15 17.84
N ALA A 181 -11.02 9.79 16.63
CA ALA A 181 -11.29 10.56 15.43
C ALA A 181 -11.54 9.65 14.22
N TRP A 182 -12.64 9.94 13.52
CA TRP A 182 -12.98 9.28 12.26
C TRP A 182 -12.65 10.16 11.07
N GLU A 183 -12.06 9.57 10.04
CA GLU A 183 -11.82 10.21 8.75
C GLU A 183 -12.45 9.40 7.61
N LEU A 184 -13.11 10.11 6.68
CA LEU A 184 -13.66 9.52 5.45
C LEU A 184 -13.13 10.30 4.25
N TYR A 185 -12.60 9.58 3.26
CA TYR A 185 -12.17 10.13 1.98
C TYR A 185 -12.89 9.47 0.80
N ASP A 186 -13.31 10.29 -0.19
CA ASP A 186 -13.80 9.83 -1.49
C ASP A 186 -12.65 9.91 -2.50
N LEU A 187 -11.87 8.82 -2.63
CA LEU A 187 -10.65 8.74 -3.44
C LEU A 187 -10.90 8.99 -4.94
N LYS A 188 -12.16 8.97 -5.40
CA LYS A 188 -12.50 9.36 -6.77
C LYS A 188 -12.51 10.88 -6.95
N LYS A 189 -12.93 11.63 -5.92
CA LYS A 189 -13.04 13.09 -5.95
C LYS A 189 -11.85 13.78 -5.32
N ASP A 190 -11.24 13.12 -4.34
CA ASP A 190 -10.15 13.60 -3.50
C ASP A 190 -9.10 12.50 -3.42
N PRO A 191 -8.34 12.25 -4.50
CA PRO A 191 -7.31 11.21 -4.53
C PRO A 191 -6.13 11.50 -3.60
N ASP A 192 -5.96 12.77 -3.22
CA ASP A 192 -4.90 13.26 -2.34
C ASP A 192 -5.34 13.34 -0.87
N GLU A 193 -6.56 12.90 -0.55
CA GLU A 193 -7.06 12.75 0.84
C GLU A 193 -6.95 14.04 1.67
N LEU A 194 -7.35 15.16 1.08
CA LEU A 194 -7.24 16.49 1.69
C LEU A 194 -8.49 16.92 2.46
N VAL A 195 -9.65 16.33 2.16
CA VAL A 195 -10.94 16.75 2.73
C VAL A 195 -11.59 15.59 3.49
N ASN A 196 -11.54 15.66 4.82
CA ASN A 196 -12.27 14.73 5.67
C ASN A 196 -13.79 14.94 5.55
N LEU A 197 -14.51 13.89 5.16
CA LEU A 197 -15.97 13.87 4.95
C LEU A 197 -16.73 13.15 6.07
N ALA A 198 -16.08 12.72 7.16
CA ALA A 198 -16.69 11.89 8.19
C ALA A 198 -17.94 12.55 8.83
N ASP A 199 -17.88 13.86 9.06
CA ASP A 199 -18.98 14.63 9.66
C ASP A 199 -19.92 15.26 8.63
N ASN A 200 -19.66 15.05 7.33
CA ASN A 200 -20.49 15.62 6.28
C ASN A 200 -21.87 14.92 6.26
N PRO A 201 -23.00 15.64 6.43
CA PRO A 201 -24.34 15.02 6.47
C PRO A 201 -24.68 14.20 5.22
N LYS A 202 -24.15 14.60 4.05
CA LYS A 202 -24.39 13.90 2.77
C LYS A 202 -23.72 12.52 2.71
N TYR A 203 -22.71 12.26 3.55
CA TYR A 203 -21.93 11.03 3.53
C TYR A 203 -22.25 10.08 4.69
N GLN A 204 -23.16 10.43 5.61
CA GLN A 204 -23.47 9.61 6.79
C GLN A 204 -23.93 8.18 6.44
N ARG A 205 -24.72 8.03 5.37
CA ARG A 205 -25.10 6.70 4.87
C ARG A 205 -23.90 5.88 4.40
N THR A 206 -22.90 6.53 3.80
CA THR A 206 -21.65 5.90 3.36
C THR A 206 -20.81 5.50 4.56
N VAL A 207 -20.65 6.38 5.55
CA VAL A 207 -19.96 6.09 6.82
C VAL A 207 -20.56 4.87 7.49
N GLY A 208 -21.88 4.82 7.66
CA GLY A 208 -22.57 3.68 8.29
C GLY A 208 -22.32 2.36 7.56
N LYS A 209 -22.36 2.35 6.22
CA LYS A 209 -22.05 1.16 5.41
C LYS A 209 -20.60 0.71 5.58
N LEU A 210 -19.65 1.64 5.58
CA LEU A 210 -18.23 1.34 5.73
C LEU A 210 -17.89 0.87 7.14
N LYS A 211 -18.50 1.44 8.19
CA LYS A 211 -18.37 0.95 9.57
C LYS A 211 -18.90 -0.47 9.71
N ALA A 212 -20.05 -0.77 9.11
CA ALA A 212 -20.61 -2.13 9.12
C ALA A 212 -19.69 -3.14 8.40
N GLU A 213 -19.13 -2.77 7.25
CA GLU A 213 -18.17 -3.61 6.51
C GLU A 213 -16.85 -3.77 7.29
N LEU A 214 -16.34 -2.70 7.89
CA LEU A 214 -15.16 -2.74 8.76
C LEU A 214 -15.36 -3.71 9.92
N GLY A 215 -16.54 -3.70 10.56
CA GLY A 215 -16.89 -4.66 11.61
C GLY A 215 -16.84 -6.11 11.11
N LYS A 216 -17.37 -6.40 9.91
CA LYS A 216 -17.28 -7.74 9.31
C LYS A 216 -15.84 -8.17 9.05
N LEU A 217 -15.00 -7.27 8.50
CA LEU A 217 -13.59 -7.58 8.23
C LEU A 217 -12.80 -7.83 9.52
N ARG A 218 -13.07 -7.09 10.60
CA ARG A 218 -12.43 -7.35 11.91
C ARG A 218 -12.76 -8.75 12.43
N VAL A 219 -14.01 -9.20 12.27
CA VAL A 219 -14.41 -10.57 12.63
C VAL A 219 -13.76 -11.60 11.70
N GLU A 220 -13.79 -11.38 10.38
CA GLU A 220 -13.17 -12.27 9.39
C GLU A 220 -11.67 -12.47 9.66
N PHE A 221 -10.96 -11.38 9.96
CA PHE A 221 -9.53 -11.40 10.26
C PHE A 221 -9.20 -11.69 11.73
N LYS A 222 -10.20 -12.05 12.55
CA LYS A 222 -10.01 -12.39 13.97
C LYS A 222 -9.17 -11.33 14.71
N VAL A 223 -9.41 -10.06 14.37
CA VAL A 223 -8.67 -8.94 14.95
C VAL A 223 -8.95 -8.93 16.46
N PRO A 224 -7.91 -8.94 17.32
CA PRO A 224 -8.12 -8.87 18.76
C PRO A 224 -8.94 -7.64 19.17
N GLU A 225 -9.73 -7.80 20.23
CA GLU A 225 -10.29 -6.64 20.94
C GLU A 225 -9.13 -5.77 21.44
N ASP A 226 -9.27 -4.45 21.29
CA ASP A 226 -8.26 -3.51 21.75
C ASP A 226 -8.35 -3.46 23.30
N ASN A 227 -7.42 -4.12 24.01
CA ASN A 227 -7.24 -4.02 25.47
C ASN A 227 -6.64 -2.66 25.88
#